data_AF-A0A0A0K5G6-F1
#
_entry.id   AF-A0A0A0K5G6-F1
#
_cell.length_a   1.000
_cell.length_b   1.000
_cell.length_c   1.000
_cell.angle_alpha   90.00
_cell.angle_beta   90.00
_cell.angle_gamma   90.00
#
_symmetry.space_group_name_H-M   'P 1'
#
loop_
_entity.id
_entity.type
_entity.pdbx_description
1 polymer ?
#
loop_
_entity_poly.entity_id
_entity_poly.type
_entity_poly.pdbx_seq_one_letter_code
_entity_poly.pdbx_strand_id
1 'polypeptide(L)'
;MLSVAGRMRWRWLGWCLLVVTPLWAVYLAVTWVVFDQEVLERPQDWGWLLVITLLTTPLQAAGEEVGFRGGLVQGVGAWVRSPVAALAVTTVLSTAAFVAAHGSADPWIVIELGSLAVAGCWLAWRTGGLEAVIVMHVVNNLLILFTGILFGGIEESYVDGASEGSPLSAGMNLVATALVTAVLLWLARRRGIAPAGWRTPARG
;
A
#
# COMPACT_ATOMS: atom_id res chain seq x y z
N MET A 1 -5.35 11.73 13.56
CA MET A 1 -5.55 11.62 12.10
C MET A 1 -4.35 11.05 11.37
N LEU A 2 -3.14 11.66 11.42
CA LEU A 2 -1.95 11.15 10.71
C LEU A 2 -1.13 10.10 11.49
N SER A 3 -0.98 10.33 12.79
CA SER A 3 -0.34 9.42 13.74
C SER A 3 -0.89 9.70 15.13
N VAL A 4 -0.73 8.73 16.02
CA VAL A 4 -0.95 8.82 17.46
C VAL A 4 -0.10 9.93 18.09
N ALA A 5 1.04 10.29 17.49
CA ALA A 5 1.85 11.45 17.89
C ALA A 5 1.27 12.82 17.46
N GLY A 6 0.10 12.85 16.81
CA GLY A 6 -0.54 14.05 16.27
C GLY A 6 0.17 14.68 15.05
N ARG A 7 1.28 14.10 14.58
CA ARG A 7 2.12 14.64 13.50
C ARG A 7 2.74 13.53 12.65
N MET A 8 3.15 13.89 11.44
CA MET A 8 3.95 13.01 10.56
C MET A 8 5.33 12.76 11.17
N ARG A 9 5.69 11.50 11.39
CA ARG A 9 7.04 11.14 11.85
C ARG A 9 7.99 11.05 10.66
N TRP A 10 8.45 12.20 10.16
CA TRP A 10 9.29 12.29 8.95
C TRP A 10 10.52 11.37 8.94
N ARG A 11 11.20 11.22 10.10
CA ARG A 11 12.32 10.29 10.22
C ARG A 11 11.88 8.84 9.99
N TRP A 12 10.72 8.45 10.51
CA TRP A 12 10.17 7.11 10.31
C TRP A 12 9.73 6.92 8.85
N LEU A 13 9.05 7.91 8.27
CA LEU A 13 8.68 7.91 6.85
C LEU A 13 9.89 7.70 5.94
N GLY A 14 11.00 8.41 6.19
CA GLY A 14 12.24 8.23 5.42
C GLY A 14 12.83 6.82 5.54
N TRP A 15 12.75 6.20 6.72
CA TRP A 15 13.16 4.79 6.90
C TRP A 15 12.24 3.82 6.16
N CYS A 16 10.93 4.04 6.20
CA CYS A 16 10.00 3.27 5.39
C CYS A 16 10.37 3.39 3.91
N LEU A 17 10.58 4.60 3.41
CA LEU A 17 10.88 4.85 1.99
C LEU A 17 12.16 4.12 1.57
N LEU A 18 13.23 4.29 2.36
CA LEU A 18 14.53 3.64 2.10
C LEU A 18 14.44 2.12 2.00
N VAL A 19 13.55 1.49 2.77
CA VAL A 19 13.44 0.02 2.84
C VAL A 19 12.41 -0.51 1.84
N VAL A 20 11.27 0.16 1.69
CA VAL A 20 10.18 -0.31 0.83
C VAL A 20 10.55 -0.16 -0.64
N THR A 21 11.14 0.96 -1.05
CA THR A 21 11.51 1.20 -2.46
C THR A 21 12.36 0.09 -3.08
N PRO A 22 13.51 -0.32 -2.51
CA PRO A 22 14.30 -1.39 -3.11
C PRO A 22 13.61 -2.75 -3.07
N LEU A 23 12.87 -3.08 -2.00
CA LEU A 23 12.16 -4.36 -1.91
C LEU A 23 11.04 -4.46 -2.96
N TRP A 24 10.30 -3.37 -3.17
CA TRP A 24 9.23 -3.31 -4.15
C TRP A 24 9.76 -3.28 -5.58
N ALA A 25 10.88 -2.58 -5.81
CA ALA A 25 11.56 -2.59 -7.11
C ALA A 25 12.06 -4.00 -7.48
N VAL A 26 12.60 -4.76 -6.52
CA VAL A 26 12.98 -6.17 -6.74
C VAL A 26 11.75 -7.01 -7.05
N TYR A 27 10.67 -6.85 -6.30
CA TYR A 27 9.40 -7.55 -6.58
C TYR A 27 8.92 -7.29 -8.02
N LEU A 28 8.84 -6.04 -8.45
CA LEU A 28 8.41 -5.69 -9.82
C LEU A 28 9.38 -6.21 -10.88
N ALA A 29 10.70 -6.15 -10.64
CA ALA A 29 11.69 -6.72 -11.56
C ALA A 29 11.54 -8.24 -11.70
N VAL A 30 11.25 -8.96 -10.60
CA VAL A 30 10.97 -10.39 -10.65
C VAL A 30 9.68 -10.67 -11.41
N THR A 31 8.61 -9.91 -11.14
CA THR A 31 7.34 -10.02 -11.89
C THR A 31 7.56 -9.78 -13.39
N TRP A 32 8.32 -8.75 -13.76
CA TRP A 32 8.66 -8.46 -15.15
C TRP A 32 9.28 -9.66 -15.88
N VAL A 33 10.26 -10.31 -15.24
CA VAL A 33 10.94 -11.49 -15.80
C VAL A 33 10.02 -12.72 -15.83
N VAL A 34 9.24 -12.95 -14.77
CA VAL A 34 8.35 -14.11 -14.66
C VAL A 34 7.25 -14.10 -15.72
N PHE A 35 6.71 -12.91 -16.02
CA PHE A 35 5.67 -12.73 -17.03
C PHE A 35 6.20 -12.37 -18.41
N ASP A 36 7.51 -12.53 -18.64
CA ASP A 36 8.19 -12.26 -19.92
C ASP A 36 7.77 -10.93 -20.56
N GLN A 37 7.74 -9.87 -19.75
CA GLN A 37 7.23 -8.58 -20.16
C GLN A 37 8.11 -7.94 -21.24
N GLU A 38 7.47 -7.46 -22.30
CA GLU A 38 8.12 -6.79 -23.42
C GLU A 38 8.25 -5.29 -23.17
N VAL A 39 9.27 -4.66 -23.74
CA VAL A 39 9.36 -3.20 -23.79
C VAL A 39 8.54 -2.71 -24.96
N LEU A 40 7.47 -1.97 -24.66
CA LEU A 40 6.56 -1.38 -25.63
C LEU A 40 6.97 0.06 -25.95
N GLU A 41 6.25 0.67 -26.90
CA GLU A 41 6.43 2.09 -27.23
C GLU A 41 6.05 2.97 -26.04
N ARG A 42 6.91 3.93 -25.72
CA ARG A 42 6.66 4.91 -24.67
C ARG A 42 5.60 5.92 -25.14
N PRO A 43 4.78 6.46 -24.22
CA PRO A 43 3.94 7.61 -24.53
C PRO A 43 4.76 8.78 -25.05
N GLN A 44 4.21 9.55 -26.00
CA GLN A 44 4.91 10.71 -26.58
C GLN A 44 5.38 11.70 -25.52
N ASP A 45 4.56 11.96 -24.50
CA ASP A 45 4.81 12.91 -23.41
C ASP A 45 5.38 12.25 -22.14
N TRP A 46 6.08 11.12 -22.26
CA TRP A 46 6.58 10.32 -21.13
C TRP A 46 7.30 11.15 -20.05
N GLY A 47 8.10 12.16 -20.44
CA GLY A 47 8.82 13.03 -19.51
C GLY A 47 7.88 13.85 -18.62
N TRP A 48 6.81 14.41 -19.19
CA TRP A 48 5.80 15.15 -18.44
C TRP A 48 4.95 14.21 -17.57
N LEU A 49 4.64 13.01 -18.07
CA LEU A 49 3.94 12.00 -17.30
C LEU A 49 4.73 11.61 -16.04
N LEU A 50 6.06 11.40 -16.14
CA LEU A 50 6.89 11.14 -14.96
C LEU A 50 6.80 12.26 -13.93
N VAL A 51 6.86 13.51 -14.36
CA VAL A 51 6.76 14.68 -13.47
C VAL A 51 5.40 14.75 -12.81
N ILE A 52 4.32 14.59 -13.58
CA ILE A 52 2.95 14.61 -13.06
C ILE A 52 2.76 13.48 -12.06
N THR A 53 3.10 12.24 -12.42
CA THR A 53 3.02 11.06 -11.54
C THR A 53 3.82 11.26 -10.25
N LEU A 54 5.04 11.78 -10.33
CA LEU A 54 5.85 12.06 -9.14
C LEU A 54 5.19 13.07 -8.18
N LEU A 55 4.44 14.04 -8.72
CA LEU A 55 3.80 15.09 -7.93
C LEU A 55 2.42 14.69 -7.41
N THR A 56 1.63 13.96 -8.20
CA THR A 56 0.23 13.68 -7.91
C THR A 56 0.03 12.36 -7.17
N THR A 57 0.73 11.30 -7.55
CA THR A 57 0.56 9.97 -6.95
C THR A 57 0.85 9.94 -5.45
N PRO A 58 1.88 10.65 -4.92
CA PRO A 58 2.07 10.72 -3.47
C PRO A 58 0.90 11.38 -2.72
N LEU A 59 0.31 12.42 -3.31
CA LEU A 59 -0.82 13.12 -2.72
C LEU A 59 -2.10 12.29 -2.78
N GLN A 60 -2.34 11.62 -3.91
CA GLN A 60 -3.45 10.70 -4.11
C GLN A 60 -3.39 9.54 -3.11
N ALA A 61 -2.29 8.79 -3.07
CA ALA A 61 -2.14 7.66 -2.16
C ALA A 61 -2.25 8.09 -0.69
N ALA A 62 -1.66 9.23 -0.31
CA ALA A 62 -1.83 9.76 1.04
C ALA A 62 -3.29 10.13 1.36
N GLY A 63 -4.01 10.73 0.41
CA GLY A 63 -5.44 11.04 0.53
C GLY A 63 -6.29 9.79 0.73
N GLU A 64 -6.04 8.75 -0.07
CA GLU A 64 -6.73 7.46 0.06
C GLU A 64 -6.46 6.80 1.40
N GLU A 65 -5.21 6.76 1.87
CA GLU A 65 -4.90 6.21 3.19
C GLU A 65 -5.56 7.00 4.31
N VAL A 66 -5.61 8.33 4.21
CA VAL A 66 -6.32 9.18 5.17
C VAL A 66 -7.83 8.88 5.15
N GLY A 67 -8.43 8.69 3.97
CA GLY A 67 -9.87 8.38 3.84
C GLY A 67 -10.21 6.98 4.35
N PHE A 68 -9.60 5.95 3.78
CA PHE A 68 -9.91 4.55 4.06
C PHE A 68 -9.36 4.07 5.40
N ARG A 69 -8.15 4.49 5.81
CA ARG A 69 -7.45 3.95 6.99
C ARG A 69 -7.42 4.95 8.15
N GLY A 70 -7.52 6.24 7.87
CA GLY A 70 -7.68 7.29 8.87
C GLY A 70 -9.14 7.44 9.28
N GLY A 71 -9.95 8.03 8.41
CA GLY A 71 -11.32 8.45 8.67
C GLY A 71 -12.26 7.29 8.98
N LEU A 72 -12.31 6.28 8.11
CA LEU A 72 -13.23 5.15 8.27
C LEU A 72 -12.85 4.28 9.48
N VAL A 73 -11.57 3.95 9.66
CA VAL A 73 -11.09 3.12 10.77
C VAL A 73 -11.23 3.83 12.12
N GLN A 74 -10.86 5.12 12.24
CA GLN A 74 -10.98 5.87 13.50
C GLN A 74 -12.45 6.12 13.84
N GLY A 75 -13.28 6.45 12.84
CA GLY A 75 -14.71 6.70 13.02
C GLY A 75 -15.47 5.47 13.52
N VAL A 76 -15.20 4.29 12.96
CA VAL A 76 -15.86 3.03 13.36
C VAL A 76 -15.20 2.41 14.60
N GLY A 77 -13.87 2.43 14.68
CA GLY A 77 -13.11 1.85 15.78
C GLY A 77 -13.39 2.49 17.14
N ALA A 78 -13.81 3.77 17.17
CA ALA A 78 -14.18 4.48 18.39
C ALA A 78 -15.37 3.85 19.13
N TRP A 79 -16.22 3.11 18.44
CA TRP A 79 -17.43 2.49 19.00
C TRP A 79 -17.20 1.07 19.53
N VAL A 80 -16.01 0.51 19.32
CA VAL A 80 -15.69 -0.89 19.65
C VAL A 80 -14.74 -0.94 20.84
N ARG A 81 -15.18 -1.53 21.95
CA ARG A 81 -14.41 -1.56 23.22
C ARG A 81 -13.13 -2.40 23.15
N SER A 82 -13.12 -3.46 22.34
CA SER A 82 -11.95 -4.34 22.20
C SER A 82 -11.05 -3.87 21.05
N PRO A 83 -9.76 -3.58 21.29
CA PRO A 83 -8.84 -3.11 20.24
C PRO A 83 -8.66 -4.09 19.08
N VAL A 84 -8.76 -5.40 19.35
CA VAL A 84 -8.62 -6.45 18.33
C VAL A 84 -9.92 -6.57 17.53
N ALA A 85 -11.08 -6.46 18.19
CA ALA A 85 -12.36 -6.44 17.49
C ALA A 85 -12.51 -5.17 16.63
N ALA A 86 -12.04 -4.03 17.13
CA ALA A 86 -11.97 -2.78 16.38
C ALA A 86 -11.14 -2.98 15.12
N LEU A 87 -9.90 -3.49 15.25
CA LEU A 87 -9.05 -3.80 14.10
C LEU A 87 -9.74 -4.72 13.09
N ALA A 88 -10.34 -5.82 13.54
CA ALA A 88 -11.00 -6.77 12.64
C ALA A 88 -12.14 -6.10 11.84
N VAL A 89 -13.06 -5.42 12.52
CA VAL A 89 -14.19 -4.73 11.89
C VAL A 89 -13.70 -3.65 10.93
N THR A 90 -12.77 -2.81 11.36
CA THR A 90 -12.26 -1.72 10.53
C THR A 90 -11.46 -2.23 9.33
N THR A 91 -10.76 -3.35 9.48
CA THR A 91 -10.01 -3.98 8.37
C THR A 91 -10.97 -4.51 7.32
N VAL A 92 -12.03 -5.21 7.72
CA VAL A 92 -13.05 -5.71 6.78
C VAL A 92 -13.71 -4.55 6.04
N LEU A 93 -14.18 -3.52 6.75
CA LEU A 93 -14.86 -2.38 6.14
C LEU A 93 -13.93 -1.56 5.24
N SER A 94 -12.71 -1.25 5.70
CA SER A 94 -11.73 -0.51 4.91
C SER A 94 -11.32 -1.29 3.66
N THR A 95 -11.11 -2.60 3.77
CA THR A 95 -10.72 -3.44 2.64
C THR A 95 -11.84 -3.54 1.62
N ALA A 96 -13.07 -3.82 2.07
CA ALA A 96 -14.22 -3.90 1.18
C ALA A 96 -14.48 -2.57 0.46
N ALA A 97 -14.41 -1.44 1.17
CA ALA A 97 -14.59 -0.12 0.57
C ALA A 97 -13.46 0.22 -0.43
N PHE A 98 -12.22 -0.13 -0.12
CA PHE A 98 -11.07 0.11 -0.98
C PHE A 98 -11.17 -0.69 -2.28
N VAL A 99 -11.43 -2.00 -2.18
CA VAL A 99 -11.62 -2.87 -3.35
C VAL A 99 -12.80 -2.37 -4.20
N ALA A 100 -13.94 -2.07 -3.58
CA ALA A 100 -15.11 -1.58 -4.31
C ALA A 100 -14.85 -0.25 -5.06
N ALA A 101 -14.02 0.63 -4.51
CA ALA A 101 -13.65 1.89 -5.15
C ALA A 101 -12.80 1.72 -6.42
N HIS A 102 -12.13 0.57 -6.60
CA HIS A 102 -11.29 0.27 -7.77
C HIS A 102 -12.07 -0.42 -8.91
N GLY A 103 -13.30 -0.85 -8.67
CA GLY A 103 -14.23 -1.28 -9.73
C GLY A 103 -14.01 -2.67 -10.33
N SER A 104 -12.84 -3.30 -10.18
CA SER A 104 -12.62 -4.68 -10.63
C SER A 104 -13.28 -5.69 -9.69
N ALA A 105 -14.02 -6.64 -10.27
CA ALA A 105 -14.59 -7.79 -9.56
C ALA A 105 -13.78 -9.08 -9.75
N ASP A 106 -12.66 -9.01 -10.49
CA ASP A 106 -11.80 -10.18 -10.71
C ASP A 106 -11.23 -10.68 -9.36
N PRO A 107 -11.39 -11.97 -9.00
CA PRO A 107 -10.95 -12.48 -7.71
C PRO A 107 -9.47 -12.25 -7.41
N TRP A 108 -8.60 -12.24 -8.42
CA TRP A 108 -7.17 -12.07 -8.25
C TRP A 108 -6.81 -10.61 -7.99
N ILE A 109 -7.42 -9.68 -8.74
CA ILE A 109 -7.31 -8.23 -8.47
C ILE A 109 -7.86 -7.89 -7.07
N VAL A 110 -8.98 -8.49 -6.67
CA VAL A 110 -9.55 -8.33 -5.32
C VAL A 110 -8.55 -8.80 -4.25
N ILE A 111 -7.86 -9.92 -4.46
CA ILE A 111 -6.81 -10.40 -3.55
C ILE A 111 -5.63 -9.43 -3.51
N GLU A 112 -5.21 -8.91 -4.66
CA GLU A 112 -4.09 -7.98 -4.76
C GLU A 112 -4.37 -6.69 -3.97
N LEU A 113 -5.47 -6.00 -4.30
CA LEU A 113 -5.94 -4.80 -3.60
C LEU A 113 -6.24 -5.07 -2.12
N GLY A 114 -6.88 -6.21 -1.84
CA GLY A 114 -7.29 -6.59 -0.51
C GLY A 114 -6.10 -6.87 0.42
N SER A 115 -5.07 -7.54 -0.09
CA SER A 115 -3.85 -7.83 0.68
C SER A 115 -3.12 -6.55 1.09
N LEU A 116 -3.02 -5.57 0.19
CA LEU A 116 -2.44 -4.25 0.47
C LEU A 116 -3.27 -3.50 1.52
N ALA A 117 -4.60 -3.53 1.39
CA ALA A 117 -5.51 -2.87 2.32
C ALA A 117 -5.44 -3.47 3.74
N VAL A 118 -5.40 -4.80 3.85
CA VAL A 118 -5.28 -5.52 5.12
C VAL A 118 -3.92 -5.22 5.77
N ALA A 119 -2.83 -5.30 5.00
CA ALA A 119 -1.50 -4.95 5.46
C ALA A 119 -1.44 -3.49 5.96
N GLY A 120 -2.07 -2.57 5.24
CA GLY A 120 -2.18 -1.16 5.61
C GLY A 120 -2.87 -0.94 6.95
N CYS A 121 -4.04 -1.58 7.16
CA CYS A 121 -4.76 -1.52 8.43
C CYS A 121 -3.91 -2.06 9.59
N TRP A 122 -3.22 -3.17 9.36
CA TRP A 122 -2.37 -3.78 10.38
C TRP A 122 -1.14 -2.91 10.72
N LEU A 123 -0.46 -2.37 9.71
CA LEU A 123 0.66 -1.43 9.88
C LEU A 123 0.23 -0.17 10.63
N ALA A 124 -0.91 0.41 10.28
CA ALA A 124 -1.45 1.59 10.94
C ALA A 124 -1.74 1.32 12.42
N TRP A 125 -2.37 0.19 12.73
CA TRP A 125 -2.68 -0.23 14.10
C TRP A 125 -1.43 -0.51 14.93
N ARG A 126 -0.43 -1.16 14.33
CA ARG A 126 0.82 -1.56 15.01
C ARG A 126 1.81 -0.42 15.21
N THR A 127 1.86 0.51 14.26
CA THR A 127 2.80 1.65 14.31
C THR A 127 2.15 2.92 14.84
N GLY A 128 0.84 2.94 15.02
CA GLY A 128 0.09 4.09 15.51
C GLY A 128 0.18 5.27 14.53
N GLY A 129 0.18 5.01 13.22
CA GLY A 129 0.20 6.07 12.22
C GLY A 129 0.22 5.56 10.81
N LEU A 130 -0.08 6.45 9.87
CA LEU A 130 -0.27 6.10 8.46
C LEU A 130 1.04 6.09 7.68
N GLU A 131 2.18 6.42 8.29
CA GLU A 131 3.44 6.65 7.54
C GLU A 131 3.92 5.41 6.78
N ALA A 132 3.83 4.23 7.41
CA ALA A 132 4.27 2.98 6.79
C ALA A 132 3.38 2.57 5.62
N VAL A 133 2.06 2.71 5.77
CA VAL A 133 1.10 2.35 4.71
C VAL A 133 1.11 3.38 3.57
N ILE A 134 1.21 4.68 3.87
CA ILE A 134 1.36 5.73 2.85
C ILE A 134 2.59 5.43 2.01
N VAL A 135 3.74 5.16 2.63
CA VAL A 135 4.95 4.84 1.86
C VAL A 135 4.77 3.58 1.02
N MET A 136 4.17 2.52 1.56
CA MET A 136 3.93 1.29 0.82
C MET A 136 3.06 1.52 -0.42
N HIS A 137 1.98 2.28 -0.27
CA HIS A 137 1.07 2.63 -1.36
C HIS A 137 1.74 3.56 -2.39
N VAL A 138 2.42 4.61 -1.92
CA VAL A 138 3.14 5.55 -2.80
C VAL A 138 4.20 4.83 -3.63
N VAL A 139 5.02 3.98 -3.00
CA VAL A 139 6.06 3.23 -3.70
C VAL A 139 5.44 2.25 -4.70
N ASN A 140 4.38 1.54 -4.31
CA ASN A 140 3.67 0.65 -5.21
C ASN A 140 3.24 1.36 -6.49
N ASN A 141 2.47 2.45 -6.35
CA ASN A 141 1.89 3.13 -7.50
C ASN A 141 2.96 3.88 -8.31
N LEU A 142 3.93 4.53 -7.66
CA LEU A 142 5.01 5.21 -8.39
C LEU A 142 5.83 4.24 -9.22
N LEU A 143 6.20 3.07 -8.67
CA LEU A 143 7.03 2.14 -9.42
C LEU A 143 6.25 1.45 -10.55
N ILE A 144 4.98 1.10 -10.33
CA ILE A 144 4.12 0.55 -11.39
C ILE A 144 3.97 1.59 -12.52
N LEU A 145 3.57 2.82 -12.20
CA LEU A 145 3.38 3.88 -13.19
C LEU A 145 4.67 4.29 -13.89
N PHE A 146 5.79 4.42 -13.17
CA PHE A 146 7.07 4.72 -13.80
C PHE A 146 7.53 3.60 -14.73
N THR A 147 7.30 2.34 -14.37
CA THR A 147 7.59 1.20 -15.24
C THR A 147 6.74 1.29 -16.52
N GLY A 148 5.42 1.50 -16.40
CA GLY A 148 4.53 1.67 -17.55
C GLY A 148 4.86 2.88 -18.43
N ILE A 149 5.36 3.98 -17.85
CA ILE A 149 5.78 5.16 -18.62
C ILE A 149 7.12 4.92 -19.33
N LEU A 150 8.09 4.29 -18.66
CA LEU A 150 9.47 4.11 -19.16
C LEU A 150 9.62 2.92 -20.10
N PHE A 151 8.78 1.90 -19.97
CA PHE A 151 8.84 0.68 -20.75
C PHE A 151 7.55 0.42 -21.56
N GLY A 152 6.61 1.37 -21.54
CA GLY A 152 5.31 1.27 -22.21
C GLY A 152 4.30 0.41 -21.41
N GLY A 153 3.03 0.39 -21.85
CA GLY A 153 1.94 -0.30 -21.14
C GLY A 153 1.39 0.49 -19.94
N ILE A 154 1.36 1.83 -20.02
CA ILE A 154 0.84 2.66 -18.92
C ILE A 154 -0.65 2.40 -18.66
N GLU A 155 -1.42 2.01 -19.67
CA GLU A 155 -2.84 1.66 -19.55
C GLU A 155 -3.03 0.45 -18.61
N GLU A 156 -2.14 -0.53 -18.71
CA GLU A 156 -2.14 -1.75 -17.87
C GLU A 156 -1.69 -1.48 -16.42
N SER A 157 -1.13 -0.30 -16.16
CA SER A 157 -0.72 0.14 -14.82
C SER A 157 -1.90 0.57 -13.93
N TYR A 158 -3.09 0.73 -14.50
CA TYR A 158 -4.31 1.12 -13.79
C TYR A 158 -5.26 -0.08 -13.62
N VAL A 159 -6.00 -0.06 -12.51
CA VAL A 159 -7.08 -1.02 -12.25
C VAL A 159 -8.42 -0.36 -12.55
N ASP A 160 -9.23 -1.01 -13.38
CA ASP A 160 -10.61 -0.65 -13.68
C ASP A 160 -11.52 -1.90 -13.74
N GLY A 161 -12.77 -1.72 -14.18
CA GLY A 161 -13.76 -2.80 -14.24
C GLY A 161 -13.45 -3.92 -15.25
N ALA A 162 -12.51 -3.70 -16.17
CA ALA A 162 -12.05 -4.68 -17.15
C ALA A 162 -10.71 -5.32 -16.80
N SER A 163 -10.04 -4.86 -15.73
CA SER A 163 -8.77 -5.44 -15.30
C SER A 163 -8.93 -6.87 -14.78
N GLU A 164 -8.11 -7.77 -15.32
CA GLU A 164 -8.02 -9.17 -14.94
C GLU A 164 -6.66 -9.47 -14.31
N GLY A 165 -6.65 -10.28 -13.25
CA GLY A 165 -5.42 -10.76 -12.62
C GLY A 165 -5.20 -12.25 -12.88
N SER A 166 -4.15 -12.80 -12.27
CA SER A 166 -3.86 -14.23 -12.32
C SER A 166 -3.57 -14.79 -10.93
N PRO A 167 -3.76 -16.11 -10.70
CA PRO A 167 -3.38 -16.72 -9.44
C PRO A 167 -1.90 -16.51 -9.10
N LEU A 168 -1.04 -16.50 -10.12
CA LEU A 168 0.40 -16.29 -9.95
C LEU A 168 0.72 -14.84 -9.56
N SER A 169 0.15 -13.84 -10.24
CA SER A 169 0.36 -12.42 -9.92
C SER A 169 -0.13 -12.11 -8.51
N ALA A 170 -1.32 -12.58 -8.15
CA ALA A 170 -1.90 -12.40 -6.84
C ALA A 170 -1.07 -13.09 -5.75
N GLY A 171 -0.57 -14.30 -6.01
CA GLY A 171 0.33 -15.01 -5.11
C GLY A 171 1.65 -14.26 -4.88
N MET A 172 2.27 -13.75 -5.95
CA MET A 172 3.51 -12.97 -5.86
C MET A 172 3.29 -11.65 -5.11
N ASN A 173 2.20 -10.92 -5.40
CA ASN A 173 1.84 -9.71 -4.70
C ASN A 173 1.59 -9.97 -3.20
N LEU A 174 0.88 -11.04 -2.86
CA LEU A 174 0.60 -11.42 -1.47
C LEU A 174 1.90 -11.69 -0.70
N VAL A 175 2.84 -12.43 -1.31
CA VAL A 175 4.15 -12.71 -0.72
C VAL A 175 4.96 -11.43 -0.53
N ALA A 176 5.03 -10.57 -1.56
CA ALA A 176 5.74 -9.30 -1.50
C ALA A 176 5.18 -8.38 -0.41
N THR A 177 3.85 -8.22 -0.38
CA THR A 177 3.13 -7.42 0.62
C THR A 177 3.36 -7.94 2.03
N ALA A 178 3.27 -9.26 2.23
CA ALA A 178 3.52 -9.88 3.53
C ALA A 178 4.97 -9.70 4.00
N LEU A 179 5.94 -9.88 3.09
CA LEU A 179 7.38 -9.71 3.37
C LEU A 179 7.69 -8.26 3.76
N VAL A 180 7.23 -7.30 2.97
CA VAL A 180 7.46 -5.86 3.24
C VAL A 180 6.79 -5.45 4.54
N THR A 181 5.58 -5.92 4.80
CA THR A 181 4.88 -5.71 6.08
C THR A 181 5.69 -6.26 7.25
N ALA A 182 6.20 -7.49 7.14
CA ALA A 182 7.01 -8.10 8.18
C ALA A 182 8.31 -7.31 8.43
N VAL A 183 8.99 -6.86 7.38
CA VAL A 183 10.19 -6.02 7.47
C VAL A 183 9.88 -4.68 8.15
N LEU A 184 8.79 -4.01 7.76
CA LEU A 184 8.38 -2.73 8.36
C LEU A 184 8.02 -2.90 9.84
N LEU A 185 7.31 -3.97 10.21
CA LEU A 185 6.99 -4.27 11.61
C LEU A 185 8.24 -4.60 12.43
N TRP A 186 9.20 -5.33 11.85
CA TRP A 186 10.49 -5.59 12.48
C TRP A 186 11.27 -4.28 12.71
N LEU A 187 11.35 -3.43 11.68
CA LEU A 187 12.06 -2.15 11.75
C LEU A 187 11.37 -1.20 12.75
N ALA A 188 10.05 -1.16 12.75
CA ALA A 188 9.26 -0.37 13.69
C ALA A 188 9.54 -0.80 15.13
N ARG A 189 9.65 -2.10 15.42
CA ARG A 189 10.04 -2.59 16.76
C ARG A 189 11.47 -2.19 17.12
N ARG A 190 12.42 -2.37 16.20
CA ARG A 190 13.84 -2.01 16.41
C ARG A 190 14.02 -0.51 16.70
N ARG A 191 13.16 0.33 16.14
CA ARG A 191 13.18 1.79 16.31
C ARG A 191 12.24 2.32 17.39
N GLY A 192 11.60 1.45 18.17
CA GLY A 192 10.67 1.84 19.24
C GLY A 192 9.37 2.49 18.75
N ILE A 193 9.01 2.30 17.47
CA ILE A 193 7.76 2.79 16.87
C ILE A 193 6.58 1.86 17.18
N ALA A 194 6.82 0.54 17.16
CA ALA A 194 5.80 -0.47 17.44
C ALA A 194 6.09 -1.21 18.75
N PRO A 195 5.07 -1.52 19.57
CA PRO A 195 5.25 -2.21 20.84
C PRO A 195 5.66 -3.67 20.66
N ALA A 196 6.20 -4.28 21.72
CA ALA A 196 6.51 -5.71 21.72
C ALA A 196 5.24 -6.58 21.56
N GLY A 197 5.41 -7.81 21.06
CA GLY A 197 4.31 -8.73 20.78
C GLY A 197 3.55 -8.39 19.49
N TRP A 198 2.34 -8.94 19.39
CA TRP A 198 1.55 -9.11 18.17
C TRP A 198 0.09 -8.66 18.32
N ARG A 199 -0.41 -8.60 19.57
CA ARG A 199 -1.79 -8.21 19.91
C ARG A 199 -1.93 -6.80 20.49
N THR A 200 -0.84 -6.05 20.58
CA THR A 200 -0.83 -4.75 21.25
C THR A 200 -0.82 -3.62 20.23
N PRO A 201 -1.81 -2.70 20.20
CA PRO A 201 -1.69 -1.51 19.36
C PRO A 201 -0.61 -0.56 19.88
N ALA A 202 0.00 0.23 19.01
CA ALA A 202 0.75 1.39 19.47
C ALA A 202 -0.21 2.41 20.08
N ARG A 203 0.09 2.89 21.29
CA ARG A 203 -0.66 3.94 22.00
C ARG A 203 0.26 5.14 22.22
N GLY A 204 -0.34 6.32 22.30
CA GLY A 204 0.33 7.61 22.46
C GLY A 204 0.52 7.94 23.92
#